data_AF-A0A366E5G8-F1
#
_entry.id   AF-A0A366E5G8-F1
#
_cell.length_a   1.000
_cell.length_b   1.000
_cell.length_c   1.000
_cell.angle_alpha   90.00
_cell.angle_beta   90.00
_cell.angle_gamma   90.00
#
_symmetry.space_group_name_H-M   'P 1'
#
loop_
_entity.id
_entity.type
_entity.pdbx_description
1 polymer ?
#
loop_
_entity_poly.entity_id
_entity_poly.type
_entity_poly.pdbx_seq_one_letter_code
_entity_poly.pdbx_strand_id
1 'polypeptide(L)' 'MQTSLDTRDLWNARHSNCAVEPTDLDEDLAHYLRGVHAGHGPECRQYLAASAYCLNPDHV' A
#
# COMPACT_ATOMS: atom_id res chain seq x y z
N MET A 1 -0.25 10.19 22.25
CA MET A 1 -1.51 9.70 21.64
C MET A 1 -1.32 9.71 20.13
N GLN A 2 -0.64 8.72 19.56
CA GLN A 2 -0.41 8.69 18.11
C GLN A 2 -1.65 8.03 17.49
N THR A 3 -2.48 8.84 16.84
CA THR A 3 -3.77 8.39 16.32
C THR A 3 -3.54 7.67 14.99
N SER A 4 -4.33 6.63 14.69
CA SER A 4 -4.27 5.89 13.41
C SER A 4 -4.47 6.77 12.17
N LEU A 5 -4.92 8.01 12.33
CA LEU A 5 -4.97 9.02 11.25
C LEU A 5 -3.56 9.51 10.87
N ASP A 6 -2.67 9.69 11.84
CA ASP A 6 -1.28 10.15 11.63
C ASP A 6 -0.51 9.12 10.79
N THR A 7 -0.70 7.84 11.08
CA THR A 7 -0.10 6.73 10.31
C THR A 7 -0.60 6.70 8.87
N ARG A 8 -1.90 6.87 8.64
CA ARG A 8 -2.49 6.89 7.29
C ARG A 8 -2.11 8.13 6.48
N ASP A 9 -1.97 9.28 7.14
CA ASP A 9 -1.48 10.51 6.51
C ASP A 9 -0.01 10.35 6.11
N LEU A 10 0.81 9.78 7.00
CA LEU A 10 2.20 9.43 6.69
C LEU A 10 2.29 8.48 5.50
N TRP A 11 1.43 7.47 5.44
CA TRP A 11 1.34 6.57 4.30
C TRP A 11 0.91 7.32 3.03
N ASN A 12 -0.09 8.20 3.07
CA ASN A 12 -0.43 9.02 1.90
C ASN A 12 0.72 9.93 1.46
N ALA A 13 1.46 10.54 2.39
CA ALA A 13 2.58 11.40 2.07
C ALA A 13 3.74 10.60 1.45
N ARG A 14 4.03 9.40 1.98
CA ARG A 14 5.08 8.49 1.52
C ARG A 14 4.72 7.78 0.21
N HIS A 15 3.45 7.44 0.06
CA HIS A 15 2.86 6.68 -1.05
C HIS A 15 1.98 7.57 -1.93
N SER A 16 2.22 8.89 -1.96
CA SER A 16 1.59 9.80 -2.93
C SER A 16 2.04 9.46 -4.35
N ASN A 17 3.24 8.88 -4.49
CA ASN A 17 3.83 8.51 -5.76
C ASN A 17 3.36 7.11 -6.17
N CYS A 18 2.23 7.03 -6.86
CA CYS A 18 1.66 5.76 -7.34
C CYS A 18 2.59 4.93 -8.26
N ALA A 19 3.63 5.55 -8.81
CA ALA A 19 4.63 4.92 -9.68
C ALA A 19 5.83 4.31 -8.91
N VAL A 20 5.97 4.62 -7.62
CA VAL A 20 7.02 4.07 -6.77
C VAL A 20 6.57 2.71 -6.26
N GLU A 21 7.43 1.72 -6.38
CA GLU A 21 7.19 0.40 -5.80
C GLU A 21 7.44 0.49 -4.28
N PRO A 22 6.46 0.17 -3.43
CA PRO A 22 6.70 0.11 -2.00
C PRO A 22 7.60 -1.10 -1.73
N THR A 23 8.74 -0.87 -1.09
CA THR A 23 9.68 -1.94 -0.70
C THR A 23 9.44 -2.49 0.70
N ASP A 24 8.70 -1.77 1.53
CA ASP A 24 8.42 -2.08 2.93
C ASP A 24 6.89 -2.21 3.09
N LEU A 25 6.30 -3.24 2.45
CA LEU A 25 4.88 -3.53 2.61
C LEU A 25 4.66 -4.46 3.79
N ASP A 26 3.95 -3.95 4.80
CA ASP A 26 3.30 -4.75 5.83
C ASP A 26 1.88 -5.17 5.39
N GLU A 27 1.32 -6.17 6.06
CA GLU A 27 -0.05 -6.64 5.80
C GLU A 27 -1.09 -5.51 5.93
N ASP A 28 -0.99 -4.67 6.96
CA ASP A 28 -1.90 -3.51 7.14
C ASP A 28 -1.72 -2.48 6.02
N LEU A 29 -0.47 -2.19 5.64
CA LEU A 29 -0.15 -1.27 4.55
C LEU A 29 -0.64 -1.80 3.20
N ALA A 30 -0.50 -3.11 2.94
CA ALA A 30 -1.01 -3.75 1.74
C ALA A 30 -2.55 -3.65 1.65
N HIS A 31 -3.26 -3.91 2.75
CA HIS A 31 -4.71 -3.72 2.81
C HIS A 31 -5.11 -2.26 2.59
N TYR A 32 -4.38 -1.33 3.21
CA TYR A 32 -4.60 0.11 3.07
C TYR A 32 -4.39 0.58 1.63
N LEU A 33 -3.24 0.27 1.03
CA LEU A 33 -2.89 0.64 -0.35
C LEU A 33 -3.88 0.02 -1.35
N ARG A 34 -4.30 -1.24 -1.14
CA ARG A 34 -5.31 -1.88 -1.99
C ARG A 34 -6.65 -1.13 -1.92
N GLY A 35 -7.06 -0.65 -0.75
CA GLY A 35 -8.29 0.12 -0.57
C GLY A 35 -8.21 1.54 -1.13
N VAL A 36 -7.13 2.27 -0.82
CA VAL A 36 -6.90 3.65 -1.25
C VAL A 36 -6.67 3.74 -2.76
N HIS A 37 -5.86 2.84 -3.30
CA HIS A 37 -5.51 2.84 -4.72
C HIS A 37 -6.42 1.97 -5.59
N ALA A 38 -7.49 1.39 -5.03
CA ALA A 38 -8.52 0.70 -5.82
C ALA A 38 -9.08 1.59 -6.95
N GLY A 39 -9.11 2.91 -6.74
CA GLY A 39 -9.57 3.89 -7.74
C GLY A 39 -8.57 4.22 -8.87
N HIS A 40 -7.27 3.91 -8.70
CA HIS A 40 -6.24 4.20 -9.71
C HIS A 40 -5.99 3.03 -10.69
N GLY A 41 -6.44 1.81 -10.35
CA GLY A 41 -6.38 0.67 -11.25
C GLY A 41 -4.95 0.25 -11.64
N PRO A 42 -4.74 -0.31 -12.86
CA PRO A 42 -3.48 -0.92 -13.29
C PRO A 42 -2.33 0.09 -13.46
N GLU A 43 -2.61 1.39 -13.40
CA GLU A 43 -1.60 2.44 -13.48
C GLU A 43 -0.87 2.64 -12.14
N CYS A 44 -1.38 2.06 -11.05
CA CYS A 44 -0.78 2.16 -9.73
C CYS A 44 0.11 0.95 -9.42
N ARG A 45 1.44 1.18 -9.37
CA ARG A 45 2.41 0.16 -8.94
C ARG A 45 2.20 -0.25 -7.49
N GLN A 46 1.73 0.65 -6.64
CA GLN A 46 1.47 0.35 -5.24
C GLN A 46 0.26 -0.57 -5.06
N TYR A 47 -0.79 -0.38 -5.86
CA TYR A 47 -1.92 -1.31 -5.90
C TYR A 47 -1.49 -2.69 -6.37
N LEU A 48 -0.66 -2.76 -7.41
CA LEU A 48 -0.11 -4.02 -7.93
C LEU A 48 0.78 -4.72 -6.90
N ALA A 49 1.69 -3.99 -6.24
CA ALA A 49 2.56 -4.52 -5.20
C ALA A 49 1.78 -5.01 -3.98
N ALA A 50 0.81 -4.22 -3.50
CA ALA A 50 -0.09 -4.61 -2.41
C ALA A 50 -0.95 -5.82 -2.76
N SER A 51 -1.41 -5.89 -4.02
CA SER A 51 -2.16 -7.04 -4.52
C SER A 51 -1.28 -8.28 -4.56
N ALA A 52 -0.08 -8.17 -5.14
CA ALA A 52 0.90 -9.25 -5.20
C ALA A 52 1.32 -9.75 -3.82
N TYR A 53 1.56 -8.84 -2.86
CA TYR A 53 1.90 -9.20 -1.48
C TYR A 53 0.83 -10.07 -0.83
N CYS A 54 -0.44 -9.65 -0.92
CA CYS A 54 -1.55 -10.41 -0.31
C CYS A 54 -1.99 -11.63 -1.17
N LEU A 55 -1.53 -11.73 -2.42
CA LEU A 55 -1.72 -12.91 -3.29
C LEU A 55 -0.59 -13.94 -3.17
N ASN A 56 0.57 -13.57 -2.60
CA ASN A 56 1.72 -14.45 -2.42
C ASN A 56 1.91 -14.80 -0.92
N PRO A 57 1.15 -15.76 -0.38
CA PRO A 57 1.37 -16.29 0.97
C PRO A 57 2.61 -17.20 1.07
N ASP A 58 3.39 -17.37 -0.01
CA ASP A 58 4.49 -18.33 -0.12
C ASP A 58 5.86 -17.60 -0.16
N HIS A 59 6.26 -17.03 0.97
CA HIS A 59 7.67 -16.80 1.28
C HIS A 59 7.99 -17.67 2.51
N VAL A 60 8.11 -18.97 2.27
CA VAL A 60 8.69 -19.95 3.20
C VAL A 60 10.02 -20.46 2.64
#